data_AF-A0A7S1YGL6-F1
#
_entry.id   AF-A0A7S1YGL6-F1
#
_cell.length_a   1.000
_cell.length_b   1.000
_cell.length_c   1.000
_cell.angle_alpha   90.00
_cell.angle_beta   90.00
_cell.angle_gamma   90.00
#
_symmetry.space_group_name_H-M   'P 1'
#
loop_
_entity.id
_entity.type
_entity.pdbx_description
1 polymer ?
#
loop_
_entity_poly.entity_id
_entity_poly.type
_entity_poly.pdbx_seq_one_letter_code
_entity_poly.pdbx_strand_id
1 'polypeptide(L)'
;SGQLSGSAYFLGKSAADMVHVLGAPLLFATVYAYLSMTTVPFTTLYLICAGIYMVGSGVAYVVSVGAADAQTVVVATGYVVICTLLGSFNESVQALHEYIPASLAVAVPRLAFAHWTIEAFYLGVVRPYRDIYVTGPAIEAVGMSVDEEHLSVAVPFFFGLIFRVVALVTMVRKNKLEFS
;
A
#
# COMPACT_ATOMS: atom_id res chain seq x y z
N SER A 1 24.19 -27.72 -17.06
CA SER A 1 23.03 -27.62 -16.16
C SER A 1 22.44 -26.23 -16.31
N GLY A 2 21.23 -26.10 -16.86
CA GLY A 2 20.61 -24.82 -17.18
C GLY A 2 20.13 -24.10 -15.93
N GLN A 3 21.02 -23.34 -15.27
CA GLN A 3 20.60 -22.41 -14.23
C GLN A 3 19.88 -21.23 -14.90
N LEU A 4 18.56 -21.13 -14.68
CA LEU A 4 17.79 -19.95 -15.01
C LEU A 4 18.41 -18.73 -14.32
N SER A 5 18.62 -17.65 -15.09
CA SER A 5 19.04 -16.37 -14.51
C SER A 5 18.07 -15.96 -13.40
N GLY A 6 18.57 -15.66 -12.20
CA GLY A 6 17.72 -15.31 -11.06
C GLY A 6 16.77 -14.13 -11.32
N SER A 7 17.15 -13.23 -12.23
CA SER A 7 16.28 -12.16 -12.72
C SER A 7 15.08 -12.68 -13.54
N ALA A 8 15.31 -13.66 -14.42
CA ALA A 8 14.24 -14.29 -15.21
C ALA A 8 13.28 -15.08 -14.30
N TYR A 9 13.80 -15.77 -13.29
CA TYR A 9 12.98 -16.43 -12.27
C TYR A 9 12.10 -15.43 -11.50
N PHE A 10 12.68 -14.33 -11.01
CA PHE A 10 11.94 -13.31 -10.28
C PHE A 10 10.84 -12.68 -11.13
N LEU A 11 11.17 -12.27 -12.37
CA LEU A 11 10.21 -11.65 -13.28
C LEU A 11 9.07 -12.60 -13.64
N GLY A 12 9.38 -13.87 -13.91
CA GLY A 12 8.36 -14.89 -14.18
C GLY A 12 7.42 -15.09 -12.99
N LYS A 13 7.97 -15.20 -11.77
CA LYS A 13 7.17 -15.33 -10.54
C LYS A 13 6.33 -14.08 -10.26
N SER A 14 6.92 -12.89 -10.39
CA SER A 14 6.21 -11.62 -10.23
C SER A 14 5.09 -11.44 -11.24
N ALA A 15 5.28 -11.89 -12.49
CA ALA A 15 4.25 -11.83 -13.53
C ALA A 15 3.10 -12.80 -13.24
N ALA A 16 3.41 -14.04 -12.80
CA ALA A 16 2.39 -15.00 -12.40
C ALA A 16 1.55 -14.51 -11.20
N ASP A 17 2.21 -13.85 -10.24
CA ASP A 17 1.56 -13.25 -9.07
C ASP A 17 0.61 -12.09 -9.41
N MET A 18 0.79 -11.40 -10.56
CA MET A 18 -0.11 -10.33 -10.99
C MET A 18 -1.57 -10.80 -11.13
N VAL A 19 -1.79 -12.07 -11.49
CA VAL A 19 -3.15 -12.63 -11.57
C VAL A 19 -3.82 -12.58 -10.19
N HIS A 20 -3.07 -12.90 -9.13
CA HIS A 20 -3.58 -12.84 -7.77
C HIS A 20 -3.72 -11.39 -7.29
N VAL A 21 -2.71 -10.56 -7.53
CA VAL A 21 -2.70 -9.13 -7.16
C VAL A 21 -3.84 -8.35 -7.80
N LEU A 22 -4.33 -8.74 -8.98
CA LEU A 22 -5.46 -8.07 -9.64
C LEU A 22 -6.79 -8.78 -9.39
N GLY A 23 -6.79 -10.11 -9.27
CA GLY A 23 -8.00 -10.92 -9.13
C GLY A 23 -8.58 -10.93 -7.72
N ALA A 24 -7.75 -11.07 -6.68
CA ALA A 24 -8.23 -11.10 -5.30
C ALA A 24 -8.89 -9.78 -4.84
N PRO A 25 -8.34 -8.60 -5.16
CA PRO A 25 -9.02 -7.32 -4.91
C PRO A 25 -10.35 -7.19 -5.63
N LEU A 26 -10.48 -7.72 -6.86
CA LEU A 26 -11.72 -7.64 -7.61
C LEU A 26 -12.84 -8.40 -6.89
N LEU A 27 -12.53 -9.61 -6.42
CA LEU A 27 -13.47 -10.42 -5.65
C LEU A 27 -13.85 -9.71 -4.35
N PHE A 28 -12.86 -9.22 -3.60
CA PHE A 28 -13.10 -8.51 -2.36
C PHE A 28 -13.95 -7.25 -2.56
N ALA A 29 -13.59 -6.38 -3.52
CA ALA A 29 -14.31 -5.14 -3.81
C ALA A 29 -15.75 -5.42 -4.23
N THR A 30 -16.00 -6.50 -4.99
CA THR A 30 -17.35 -6.91 -5.41
C THR A 30 -18.22 -7.27 -4.20
N VAL A 31 -17.71 -8.14 -3.33
CA VAL A 31 -18.42 -8.57 -2.12
C VAL A 31 -18.63 -7.38 -1.17
N TYR A 32 -17.60 -6.57 -0.96
CA TYR A 32 -17.67 -5.40 -0.09
C TYR A 32 -18.68 -4.37 -0.60
N ALA A 33 -18.65 -4.02 -1.89
CA ALA A 33 -19.58 -3.06 -2.48
C ALA A 33 -21.04 -3.54 -2.36
N TYR A 34 -21.28 -4.84 -2.57
CA TYR A 34 -22.61 -5.43 -2.44
C TYR A 34 -23.13 -5.40 -1.00
N LEU A 35 -22.29 -5.74 -0.02
CA LEU A 35 -22.71 -5.85 1.39
C LEU A 35 -22.81 -4.51 2.11
N SER A 36 -21.88 -3.58 1.82
CA SER A 36 -21.77 -2.31 2.57
C SER A 36 -22.64 -1.19 2.00
N MET A 37 -23.21 -1.35 0.80
CA MET A 37 -23.88 -0.27 0.05
C MET A 37 -23.04 1.01 0.03
N THR A 38 -21.72 0.88 -0.15
CA THR A 38 -20.79 2.01 -0.09
C THR A 38 -21.10 3.06 -1.16
N THR A 39 -20.93 4.33 -0.80
CA THR A 39 -21.02 5.46 -1.74
C THR A 39 -19.76 5.63 -2.59
N VAL A 40 -18.67 4.92 -2.25
CA VAL A 40 -17.42 4.96 -3.00
C VAL A 40 -17.61 4.28 -4.36
N PRO A 41 -17.24 4.93 -5.47
CA PRO A 41 -17.30 4.30 -6.79
C PRO A 41 -16.52 2.97 -6.81
N PHE A 42 -17.12 1.93 -7.40
CA PHE A 42 -16.52 0.59 -7.45
C PHE A 42 -15.08 0.59 -8.00
N THR A 43 -14.81 1.43 -9.00
CA THR A 43 -13.47 1.55 -9.59
C THR A 43 -12.44 2.05 -8.57
N THR A 44 -12.77 3.08 -7.80
CA THR A 44 -11.90 3.62 -6.74
C THR A 44 -11.64 2.57 -5.67
N LEU A 45 -12.70 1.90 -5.20
CA LEU A 45 -12.58 0.81 -4.22
C LEU A 45 -11.68 -0.32 -4.73
N TYR A 46 -11.89 -0.76 -5.97
CA TYR A 46 -11.07 -1.79 -6.60
C TYR A 46 -9.60 -1.38 -6.67
N LEU A 47 -9.31 -0.16 -7.12
CA LEU A 47 -7.93 0.35 -7.24
C LEU A 47 -7.25 0.49 -5.89
N ILE A 48 -7.96 0.92 -4.84
CA ILE A 48 -7.43 0.95 -3.46
C ILE A 48 -7.03 -0.46 -3.03
N CYS A 49 -7.93 -1.43 -3.18
CA CYS A 49 -7.65 -2.82 -2.80
C CYS A 49 -6.49 -3.41 -3.64
N ALA A 50 -6.45 -3.14 -4.95
CA ALA A 50 -5.36 -3.57 -5.81
C ALA A 50 -4.01 -2.94 -5.41
N GLY A 51 -4.00 -1.67 -5.05
CA GLY A 51 -2.83 -0.99 -4.50
C GLY A 51 -2.33 -1.64 -3.21
N ILE A 52 -3.23 -1.96 -2.27
CA ILE A 52 -2.89 -2.66 -1.03
C ILE A 52 -2.25 -4.03 -1.34
N TYR A 53 -2.85 -4.82 -2.23
CA TYR A 53 -2.31 -6.12 -2.63
C TYR A 53 -0.95 -5.98 -3.34
N MET A 54 -0.78 -4.95 -4.17
CA MET A 54 0.46 -4.65 -4.87
C MET A 54 1.59 -4.33 -3.89
N VAL A 55 1.31 -3.57 -2.83
CA VAL A 55 2.26 -3.27 -1.74
C VAL A 55 2.56 -4.53 -0.92
N GLY A 56 1.53 -5.22 -0.44
CA GLY A 56 1.68 -6.40 0.42
C GLY A 56 2.51 -7.51 -0.24
N SER A 57 2.22 -7.82 -1.50
CA SER A 57 3.02 -8.76 -2.30
C SER A 57 4.46 -8.25 -2.50
N GLY A 58 4.66 -6.96 -2.79
CA GLY A 58 5.99 -6.37 -2.93
C GLY A 58 6.84 -6.51 -1.66
N VAL A 59 6.26 -6.20 -0.49
CA VAL A 59 6.92 -6.37 0.81
C VAL A 59 7.25 -7.83 1.06
N ALA A 60 6.31 -8.74 0.80
CA ALA A 60 6.54 -10.18 0.94
C ALA A 60 7.72 -10.65 0.07
N TYR A 61 7.85 -10.15 -1.17
CA TYR A 61 9.02 -10.42 -2.00
C TYR A 61 10.32 -9.91 -1.36
N VAL A 62 10.36 -8.67 -0.89
CA VAL A 62 11.56 -8.10 -0.24
C VAL A 62 12.00 -8.94 0.96
N VAL A 63 11.06 -9.27 1.84
CA VAL A 63 11.35 -10.03 3.06
C VAL A 63 11.77 -11.46 2.73
N SER A 64 11.08 -12.13 1.79
CA SER A 64 11.39 -13.52 1.41
C SER A 64 12.78 -13.71 0.81
N VAL A 65 13.36 -12.68 0.19
CA VAL A 65 14.72 -12.76 -0.34
C VAL A 65 15.77 -12.69 0.78
N GLY A 66 15.46 -11.95 1.85
CA GLY A 66 16.40 -11.61 2.92
C GLY A 66 16.27 -12.43 4.22
N ALA A 67 15.11 -13.03 4.50
CA ALA A 67 14.83 -13.72 5.76
C ALA A 67 14.62 -15.23 5.57
N ALA A 68 14.74 -15.99 6.66
CA ALA A 68 14.36 -17.39 6.71
C ALA A 68 12.82 -17.54 6.65
N ASP A 69 12.33 -18.64 6.07
CA ASP A 69 10.90 -18.85 5.77
C ASP A 69 9.97 -18.58 6.97
N ALA A 70 10.35 -19.01 8.17
CA ALA A 70 9.54 -18.85 9.38
C ALA A 70 9.37 -17.39 9.85
N GLN A 71 10.35 -16.52 9.58
CA GLN A 71 10.34 -15.11 10.02
C GLN A 71 9.66 -14.19 8.99
N THR A 72 9.54 -14.65 7.75
CA THR A 72 9.06 -13.81 6.64
C THR A 72 7.65 -13.31 6.86
N VAL A 73 6.75 -14.19 7.31
CA VAL A 73 5.34 -13.85 7.54
C VAL A 73 5.21 -12.82 8.68
N VAL A 74 5.94 -13.02 9.78
CA VAL A 74 5.89 -12.13 10.95
C VAL A 74 6.38 -10.73 10.58
N VAL A 75 7.50 -10.63 9.87
CA VAL A 75 8.08 -9.33 9.47
C VAL A 75 7.18 -8.61 8.47
N ALA A 76 6.67 -9.30 7.44
CA ALA A 76 5.77 -8.71 6.45
C ALA A 76 4.46 -8.23 7.10
N THR A 77 3.88 -9.04 7.99
CA THR A 77 2.64 -8.68 8.70
C THR A 77 2.87 -7.52 9.66
N GLY A 78 3.98 -7.54 10.41
CA GLY A 78 4.36 -6.45 11.31
C GLY A 78 4.53 -5.12 10.57
N TYR A 79 5.16 -5.12 9.39
CA TYR A 79 5.26 -3.93 8.55
C TYR A 79 3.88 -3.38 8.16
N VAL A 80 2.96 -4.24 7.71
CA VAL A 80 1.59 -3.82 7.33
C VAL A 80 0.83 -3.24 8.52
N VAL A 81 0.94 -3.85 9.70
CA VAL A 81 0.29 -3.37 10.93
C VAL A 81 0.84 -1.99 11.31
N ILE A 82 2.16 -1.82 11.34
CA ILE A 82 2.79 -0.53 11.67
C ILE A 82 2.36 0.54 10.65
N CYS A 83 2.35 0.23 9.35
CA CYS A 83 1.89 1.18 8.34
C CYS A 83 0.43 1.56 8.53
N THR A 84 -0.44 0.60 8.87
CA THR A 84 -1.85 0.87 9.15
C THR A 84 -2.04 1.78 10.37
N LEU A 85 -1.26 1.55 11.44
CA LEU A 85 -1.29 2.40 12.63
C LEU A 85 -0.83 3.84 12.34
N LEU A 86 0.22 3.99 11.54
CA LEU A 86 0.77 5.29 11.14
C LEU A 86 -0.11 6.01 10.11
N GLY A 87 -0.82 5.27 9.27
CA GLY A 87 -1.67 5.82 8.21
C GLY A 87 -3.05 6.25 8.68
N SER A 88 -3.49 5.84 9.87
CA SER A 88 -4.79 6.23 10.40
C SER A 88 -4.80 7.69 10.83
N PHE A 89 -5.90 8.39 10.55
CA PHE A 89 -6.17 9.78 10.97
C PHE A 89 -6.53 9.91 12.46
N ASN A 90 -6.16 8.92 13.28
CA ASN A 90 -6.51 8.85 14.68
C ASN A 90 -5.63 9.77 15.54
N GLU A 91 -6.03 9.92 16.81
CA GLU A 91 -5.27 10.52 17.91
C GLU A 91 -3.80 10.07 17.96
N SER A 92 -3.45 8.92 17.39
CA SER A 92 -2.08 8.41 17.26
C SER A 92 -1.13 9.35 16.49
N VAL A 93 -1.61 10.09 15.48
CA VAL A 93 -0.78 11.08 14.78
C VAL A 93 -0.63 12.36 15.61
N GLN A 94 -1.69 12.77 16.30
CA GLN A 94 -1.65 13.92 17.23
C GLN A 94 -0.73 13.62 18.43
N ALA A 95 -0.79 12.41 18.97
CA ALA A 95 0.13 11.93 20.00
C ALA A 95 1.57 11.88 19.48
N LEU A 96 1.79 11.57 18.19
CA LEU A 96 3.11 11.60 17.58
C LEU A 96 3.75 13.00 17.64
N HIS A 97 2.95 14.07 17.51
CA HIS A 97 3.45 15.44 17.63
C HIS A 97 4.01 15.77 19.02
N GLU A 98 3.63 15.01 20.06
CA GLU A 98 4.17 15.17 21.42
C GLU A 98 5.57 14.53 21.58
N TYR A 99 5.90 13.54 20.74
CA TYR A 99 7.13 12.74 20.88
C TYR A 99 8.20 13.01 19.80
N ILE A 100 7.82 13.55 18.64
CA ILE A 100 8.74 13.83 17.53
C ILE A 100 8.56 15.25 16.97
N PRO A 101 9.60 15.81 16.31
CA PRO A 101 9.51 17.14 15.71
C PRO A 101 8.33 17.25 14.74
N ALA A 102 7.64 18.40 14.75
CA ALA A 102 6.43 18.63 13.95
C ALA A 102 6.60 18.32 12.45
N SER A 103 7.78 18.60 11.88
CA SER A 103 8.08 18.27 10.47
C SER A 103 8.14 16.77 10.20
N LEU A 104 8.67 15.98 11.15
CA LEU A 104 8.74 14.54 11.06
C LEU A 104 7.37 13.90 11.30
N ALA A 105 6.59 14.49 12.19
CA ALA A 105 5.26 14.01 12.54
C ALA A 105 4.26 14.10 11.38
N VAL A 106 4.43 15.08 10.49
CA VAL A 106 3.66 15.19 9.23
C VAL A 106 4.21 14.27 8.14
N ALA A 107 5.53 14.07 8.09
CA ALA A 107 6.16 13.26 7.05
C ALA A 107 5.98 11.75 7.24
N VAL A 108 6.03 11.26 8.48
CA VAL A 108 5.99 9.82 8.80
C VAL A 108 4.70 9.14 8.34
N PRO A 109 3.49 9.68 8.61
CA PRO A 109 2.24 9.12 8.09
C PRO A 109 2.22 9.04 6.57
N ARG A 110 2.72 10.08 5.87
CA ARG A 110 2.80 10.12 4.40
C ARG A 110 3.73 9.08 3.79
N LEU A 111 4.66 8.52 4.57
CA LEU A 111 5.52 7.41 4.12
C LEU A 111 4.81 6.05 4.22
N ALA A 112 3.76 5.93 5.03
CA ALA A 112 3.00 4.70 5.13
C ALA A 112 2.00 4.61 3.96
N PHE A 113 2.07 3.52 3.19
CA PHE A 113 1.12 3.30 2.09
C PHE A 113 -0.36 3.33 2.56
N ALA A 114 -0.60 2.94 3.81
CA ALA A 114 -1.92 2.89 4.40
C ALA A 114 -2.58 4.27 4.48
N HIS A 115 -1.80 5.34 4.73
CA HIS A 115 -2.29 6.71 4.76
C HIS A 115 -3.02 7.08 3.48
N TRP A 116 -2.34 6.88 2.34
CA TRP A 116 -2.88 7.16 1.01
C TRP A 116 -4.11 6.30 0.68
N THR A 117 -4.14 5.04 1.12
CA THR A 117 -5.30 4.17 0.87
C THR A 117 -6.53 4.57 1.69
N ILE A 118 -6.34 5.01 2.94
CA ILE A 118 -7.43 5.47 3.81
C ILE A 118 -7.94 6.83 3.32
N GLU A 119 -7.04 7.73 2.93
CA GLU A 119 -7.38 9.01 2.32
C GLU A 119 -8.22 8.82 1.05
N ALA A 120 -7.76 7.98 0.11
CA ALA A 120 -8.49 7.70 -1.12
C ALA A 120 -9.89 7.14 -0.86
N PHE A 121 -10.03 6.27 0.14
CA PHE A 121 -11.33 5.74 0.54
C PHE A 121 -12.22 6.85 1.11
N TYR A 122 -11.69 7.67 2.01
CA TYR A 122 -12.44 8.75 2.67
C TYR A 122 -12.88 9.82 1.68
N LEU A 123 -11.99 10.26 0.79
CA LEU A 123 -12.34 11.18 -0.30
C LEU A 123 -13.41 10.60 -1.21
N GLY A 124 -13.35 9.29 -1.52
CA GLY A 124 -14.38 8.59 -2.26
C GLY A 124 -15.75 8.60 -1.57
N VAL A 125 -15.79 8.56 -0.24
CA VAL A 125 -17.04 8.65 0.54
C VAL A 125 -17.58 10.07 0.56
N VAL A 126 -16.71 11.07 0.71
CA VAL A 126 -17.11 12.48 0.90
C VAL A 126 -17.47 13.16 -0.42
N ARG A 127 -16.85 12.76 -1.54
CA ARG A 127 -17.01 13.38 -2.86
C ARG A 127 -18.47 13.57 -3.31
N PRO A 128 -19.39 12.59 -3.17
CA PRO A 128 -20.79 12.76 -3.54
C PRO A 128 -21.52 13.85 -2.73
N TYR A 129 -21.01 14.21 -1.55
CA TYR A 129 -21.60 15.20 -0.65
C TYR A 129 -21.02 16.61 -0.83
N ARG A 130 -19.99 16.79 -1.67
CA ARG A 130 -19.30 18.08 -1.86
C ARG A 130 -20.23 19.18 -2.40
N ASP A 131 -21.21 18.79 -3.22
CA ASP A 131 -22.17 19.74 -3.80
C ASP A 131 -23.31 20.09 -2.84
N ILE A 132 -23.47 19.34 -1.75
CA ILE A 132 -24.57 19.48 -0.79
C ILE A 132 -24.09 20.15 0.51
N TYR A 133 -22.86 19.83 0.95
CA TYR A 133 -22.30 20.28 2.22
C TYR A 133 -20.93 20.94 2.03
N VAL A 134 -20.62 21.93 2.88
CA VAL A 134 -19.31 22.58 2.96
C VAL A 134 -18.32 21.64 3.63
N THR A 135 -17.79 20.69 2.86
CA THR A 135 -16.90 19.62 3.33
C THR A 135 -15.42 20.01 3.33
N GLY A 136 -15.03 21.03 2.57
CA GLY A 136 -13.64 21.50 2.46
C GLY A 136 -12.93 21.75 3.79
N PRO A 137 -13.48 22.60 4.69
CA PRO A 137 -12.85 22.90 5.98
C PRO A 137 -12.68 21.67 6.88
N ALA A 138 -13.59 20.69 6.81
CA ALA A 138 -13.51 19.47 7.59
C ALA A 138 -12.43 18.52 7.05
N ILE A 139 -12.27 18.43 5.73
CA ILE A 139 -11.24 17.62 5.08
C ILE A 139 -9.85 18.22 5.33
N GLU A 140 -9.73 19.55 5.19
CA GLU A 140 -8.48 20.29 5.47
C GLU A 140 -8.08 20.21 6.95
N ALA A 141 -9.05 20.20 7.88
CA ALA A 141 -8.78 20.03 9.30
C ALA A 141 -8.13 18.69 9.65
N VAL A 142 -8.37 17.65 8.82
CA VAL A 142 -7.73 16.33 8.95
C VAL A 142 -6.45 16.23 8.11
N GLY A 143 -6.08 17.31 7.40
CA GLY A 143 -4.86 17.39 6.60
C GLY A 143 -4.94 16.69 5.24
N MET A 144 -6.14 16.39 4.77
CA MET A 144 -6.40 15.81 3.45
C MET A 144 -6.66 16.89 2.41
N SER A 145 -6.37 16.60 1.15
CA SER A 145 -6.69 17.48 0.02
C SER A 145 -7.59 16.77 -0.97
N VAL A 146 -8.70 17.41 -1.36
CA VAL A 146 -9.64 16.86 -2.33
C VAL A 146 -9.00 16.72 -3.71
N ASP A 147 -8.06 17.60 -4.04
CA ASP A 147 -7.37 17.61 -5.33
C ASP A 147 -6.31 16.48 -5.44
N GLU A 148 -5.98 15.83 -4.33
CA GLU A 148 -4.98 14.76 -4.26
C GLU A 148 -5.58 13.35 -4.39
N GLU A 149 -6.90 13.19 -4.60
CA GLU A 149 -7.59 11.88 -4.69
C GLU A 149 -6.88 10.91 -5.65
N HIS A 150 -6.53 11.38 -6.85
CA HIS A 150 -5.83 10.57 -7.85
C HIS A 150 -4.44 10.13 -7.39
N LEU A 151 -3.76 10.99 -6.64
CA LEU A 151 -2.44 10.71 -6.10
C LEU A 151 -2.54 9.69 -4.96
N SER A 152 -3.53 9.83 -4.08
CA SER A 152 -3.78 8.87 -2.98
C SER A 152 -4.12 7.47 -3.49
N VAL A 153 -4.77 7.35 -4.65
CA VAL A 153 -4.98 6.05 -5.32
C VAL A 153 -3.71 5.52 -6.00
N ALA A 154 -2.90 6.40 -6.62
CA ALA A 154 -1.72 5.99 -7.39
C ALA A 154 -0.51 5.63 -6.52
N VAL A 155 -0.27 6.35 -5.42
CA VAL A 155 0.91 6.18 -4.56
C VAL A 155 1.11 4.74 -4.04
N PRO A 156 0.08 4.01 -3.60
CA PRO A 156 0.23 2.59 -3.21
C PRO A 156 0.82 1.72 -4.33
N PHE A 157 0.48 1.96 -5.60
CA PHE A 157 1.08 1.23 -6.72
C PHE A 157 2.56 1.55 -6.88
N PHE A 158 2.96 2.81 -6.67
CA PHE A 158 4.36 3.21 -6.68
C PHE A 158 5.15 2.53 -5.56
N PHE A 159 4.61 2.47 -4.34
CA PHE A 159 5.24 1.72 -3.24
C PHE A 159 5.41 0.23 -3.59
N GLY A 160 4.37 -0.41 -4.10
CA GLY A 160 4.43 -1.82 -4.49
C GLY A 160 5.43 -2.09 -5.63
N LEU A 161 5.60 -1.15 -6.57
CA LEU A 161 6.62 -1.22 -7.61
C LEU A 161 8.03 -1.07 -7.03
N ILE A 162 8.25 -0.08 -6.14
CA ILE A 162 9.53 0.15 -5.48
C ILE A 162 9.95 -1.11 -4.72
N PHE A 163 9.05 -1.73 -3.95
CA PHE A 163 9.37 -2.96 -3.23
C PHE A 163 9.74 -4.11 -4.16
N ARG A 164 9.05 -4.27 -5.30
CA ARG A 164 9.43 -5.28 -6.30
C ARG A 164 10.81 -5.01 -6.90
N VAL A 165 11.14 -3.75 -7.21
CA VAL A 165 12.47 -3.38 -7.71
C VAL A 165 13.54 -3.68 -6.67
N VAL A 166 13.29 -3.33 -5.40
CA VAL A 166 14.19 -3.66 -4.29
C VAL A 166 14.40 -5.17 -4.18
N ALA A 167 13.33 -5.96 -4.22
CA ALA A 167 13.41 -7.42 -4.17
C ALA A 167 14.18 -8.03 -5.35
N LEU A 168 13.99 -7.49 -6.56
CA LEU A 168 14.76 -7.92 -7.74
C LEU A 168 16.25 -7.63 -7.55
N VAL A 169 16.59 -6.42 -7.10
CA VAL A 169 17.98 -6.00 -6.88
C VAL A 169 18.65 -6.84 -5.79
N THR A 170 17.96 -7.10 -4.68
CA THR A 170 18.49 -7.95 -3.59
C THR A 170 18.69 -9.39 -4.07
N MET A 171 17.77 -9.93 -4.86
CA MET A 171 17.90 -11.29 -5.41
C MET A 171 19.07 -11.42 -6.40
N VAL A 172 19.26 -10.44 -7.28
CA VAL A 172 20.39 -10.42 -8.22
C VAL A 172 21.73 -10.33 -7.47
N ARG A 173 21.80 -9.52 -6.40
CA ARG A 173 23.00 -9.43 -5.56
C ARG A 173 23.29 -10.74 -4.83
N LYS A 174 22.27 -11.37 -4.25
CA LYS A 174 22.40 -12.65 -3.54
C LYS A 174 22.93 -13.76 -4.46
N ASN A 175 22.36 -13.90 -5.66
CA ASN A 175 22.84 -14.88 -6.63
C ASN A 175 24.32 -14.66 -7.00
N LYS A 176 24.77 -13.41 -7.17
CA LYS A 176 26.19 -13.14 -7.48
C LYS A 176 27.14 -13.55 -6.35
N LEU A 177 26.72 -13.44 -5.10
CA LEU A 177 27.53 -13.80 -3.93
C LEU A 177 27.64 -15.33 -3.74
N GLU A 178 26.60 -16.08 -4.10
CA GLU A 178 26.60 -17.55 -3.97
C GLU A 178 27.42 -18.25 -5.07
N PHE A 179 27.70 -17.57 -6.18
CA PHE A 179 28.46 -18.11 -7.33
C PHE A 179 29.83 -17.44 -7.54
N SER A 180 30.30 -16.64 -6.58
CA SER A 180 31.66 -16.08 -6.54
C SER A 180 32.52 -16.79 -5.52
#